data_AF-A0A7C7N3T2-F1
#
_entry.id   AF-A0A7C7N3T2-F1
#
_cell.length_a   1.000
_cell.length_b   1.000
_cell.length_c   1.000
_cell.angle_alpha   90.00
_cell.angle_beta   90.00
_cell.angle_gamma   90.00
#
_symmetry.space_group_name_H-M   'P 1'
#
loop_
_entity.id
_entity.type
_entity.pdbx_description
1 polymer ?
#
loop_
_entity_poly.entity_id
_entity_poly.type
_entity_poly.pdbx_seq_one_letter_code
_entity_poly.pdbx_strand_id
1 'polypeptide(L)'
;MKRGVHDIGGLPNNQIDQSEHDYALWEKRIDALLVLLASEKQIMRVDELRRGIESLDIDAYNELSYYERWIASIAKILVEKDVITSTELEARMAEISTRKTTS
;
A
#
# COMPACT_ATOMS: atom_id res chain seq x y z
N MET A 1 -21.63 -15.90 1.45
CA MET A 1 -20.84 -14.65 1.38
C MET A 1 -19.63 -14.82 2.29
N LYS A 2 -18.41 -14.68 1.77
CA LYS A 2 -17.18 -14.77 2.58
C LYS A 2 -16.88 -13.37 3.13
N ARG A 3 -16.59 -13.24 4.42
CA ARG A 3 -16.25 -11.97 5.08
C ARG A 3 -14.95 -11.39 4.49
N GLY A 4 -14.89 -10.09 4.27
CA GLY A 4 -13.67 -9.40 3.82
C GLY A 4 -12.61 -9.34 4.91
N VAL A 5 -11.34 -9.21 4.54
CA VAL A 5 -10.21 -9.16 5.49
C VAL A 5 -10.26 -7.94 6.42
N HIS A 6 -10.87 -6.84 5.96
CA HIS A 6 -11.02 -5.59 6.71
C HIS A 6 -12.20 -5.62 7.71
N ASP A 7 -13.16 -6.54 7.53
CA ASP A 7 -14.40 -6.59 8.31
C ASP A 7 -14.17 -7.38 9.61
N ILE A 8 -13.47 -6.74 10.55
CA ILE A 8 -13.09 -7.30 11.86
C ILE A 8 -13.95 -6.75 13.01
N GLY A 9 -14.94 -5.92 12.70
CA GLY A 9 -15.82 -5.30 13.69
C GLY A 9 -16.55 -6.35 14.54
N GLY A 10 -16.48 -6.20 15.86
CA GLY A 10 -17.14 -7.11 16.80
C GLY A 10 -16.41 -8.43 17.07
N LEU A 11 -15.22 -8.64 16.50
CA LEU A 11 -14.37 -9.79 16.84
C LEU A 11 -13.61 -9.56 18.14
N PRO A 12 -13.39 -10.62 18.95
CA PRO A 12 -12.53 -10.52 20.12
C PRO A 12 -11.10 -10.17 19.68
N ASN A 13 -10.46 -9.25 20.39
CA ASN A 13 -9.08 -8.86 20.15
C ASN A 13 -8.31 -8.81 21.48
N ASN A 14 -6.99 -8.95 21.39
CA ASN A 14 -6.09 -8.82 22.53
C ASN A 14 -5.85 -7.35 22.86
N GLN A 15 -5.09 -7.12 23.93
CA GLN A 15 -4.63 -5.77 24.28
C GLN A 15 -3.82 -5.17 23.12
N ILE A 16 -4.17 -3.94 22.76
CA ILE A 16 -3.51 -3.19 21.69
C ILE A 16 -2.38 -2.34 22.24
N ASP A 17 -1.28 -2.24 21.49
CA ASP A 17 -0.29 -1.20 21.69
C ASP A 17 -0.85 0.13 21.15
N GLN A 18 -0.74 1.19 21.95
CA GLN A 18 -1.20 2.54 21.62
C GLN A 18 -0.05 3.56 21.65
N SER A 19 1.20 3.07 21.71
CA SER A 19 2.36 3.93 21.61
C SER A 19 2.37 4.70 20.30
N GLU A 20 2.93 5.92 20.34
CA GLU A 20 3.11 6.71 19.13
C GLU A 20 4.16 6.04 18.22
N HIS A 21 3.84 5.94 16.94
CA HIS A 21 4.73 5.41 15.92
C HIS A 21 5.48 6.55 15.24
N ASP A 22 6.82 6.52 15.29
CA ASP A 22 7.63 7.48 14.53
C ASP A 22 7.70 7.04 13.07
N TYR A 23 7.04 7.81 12.20
CA TYR A 23 6.96 7.51 10.78
C TYR A 23 8.33 7.64 10.10
N ALA A 24 8.78 6.53 9.52
CA ALA A 24 9.94 6.52 8.66
C ALA A 24 9.73 7.41 7.43
N LEU A 25 10.83 7.89 6.84
CA LEU A 25 10.77 8.77 5.67
C LEU A 25 10.00 8.14 4.48
N TRP A 26 10.10 6.82 4.31
CA TRP A 26 9.41 6.12 3.23
C TRP A 26 7.89 6.07 3.44
N GLU A 27 7.41 5.97 4.69
CA GLU A 27 5.98 6.01 5.03
C GLU A 27 5.39 7.37 4.67
N LYS A 28 6.07 8.46 5.07
CA LYS A 28 5.69 9.83 4.69
C LYS A 28 5.67 10.05 3.19
N ARG A 29 6.57 9.40 2.44
CA ARG A 29 6.60 9.47 0.97
C ARG A 29 5.43 8.73 0.34
N ILE A 30 4.99 7.61 0.89
CA ILE A 30 3.81 6.89 0.41
C ILE A 30 2.55 7.72 0.63
N ASP A 31 2.40 8.34 1.80
CA ASP A 31 1.28 9.23 2.09
C ASP A 31 1.25 10.42 1.10
N ALA A 32 2.38 11.11 0.93
CA ALA A 32 2.50 12.20 -0.04
C ALA A 32 2.21 11.76 -1.47
N LEU A 33 2.62 10.54 -1.86
CA LEU A 33 2.31 9.96 -3.16
C LEU A 33 0.80 9.76 -3.34
N LEU A 34 0.10 9.25 -2.33
CA LEU A 34 -1.36 9.13 -2.38
C LEU A 34 -2.02 10.50 -2.56
N VAL A 35 -1.62 11.51 -1.78
CA VAL A 35 -2.18 12.87 -1.87
C VAL A 35 -1.99 13.43 -3.27
N LEU A 36 -0.79 13.29 -3.84
CA LEU A 36 -0.47 13.73 -5.20
C LEU A 36 -1.34 13.02 -6.24
N LEU A 37 -1.44 11.69 -6.18
CA LEU A 37 -2.20 10.89 -7.14
C LEU A 37 -3.70 11.15 -7.05
N ALA A 38 -4.23 11.37 -5.84
CA ALA A 38 -5.65 11.52 -5.60
C ALA A 38 -6.17 12.95 -5.80
N SER A 39 -5.42 13.95 -5.35
CA SER A 39 -5.89 15.35 -5.32
C SER A 39 -5.41 16.12 -6.53
N GLU A 40 -4.09 16.12 -6.77
CA GLU A 40 -3.47 16.98 -7.79
C GLU A 40 -3.53 16.37 -9.19
N LYS A 41 -3.28 15.06 -9.30
CA LYS A 41 -3.28 14.34 -10.58
C LYS A 41 -4.61 13.69 -10.91
N GLN A 42 -5.46 13.47 -9.90
CA GLN A 42 -6.77 12.84 -10.03
C GLN A 42 -6.72 11.49 -10.77
N ILE A 43 -5.61 10.76 -10.63
CA ILE A 43 -5.37 9.45 -11.25
C ILE A 43 -6.10 8.35 -10.49
N MET A 44 -6.28 8.49 -9.17
CA MET A 44 -6.98 7.51 -8.33
C MET A 44 -7.85 8.18 -7.26
N ARG A 45 -8.80 7.44 -6.70
CA ARG A 45 -9.62 7.87 -5.56
C ARG A 45 -9.31 7.06 -4.31
N VAL A 46 -9.66 7.60 -3.14
CA VAL A 46 -9.48 6.92 -1.85
C VAL A 46 -10.25 5.60 -1.80
N ASP A 47 -11.43 5.53 -2.42
CA ASP A 47 -12.20 4.27 -2.45
C ASP A 47 -11.56 3.21 -3.33
N GLU A 48 -10.78 3.60 -4.36
CA GLU A 48 -9.99 2.66 -5.14
C GLU A 48 -8.81 2.12 -4.32
N LEU A 49 -8.16 2.98 -3.52
CA LEU A 49 -7.14 2.54 -2.55
C LEU A 49 -7.73 1.51 -1.58
N ARG A 50 -8.90 1.79 -0.99
CA ARG A 50 -9.58 0.85 -0.09
C ARG A 50 -9.86 -0.47 -0.79
N ARG A 51 -10.46 -0.44 -1.98
CA ARG A 51 -10.72 -1.64 -2.79
C ARG A 51 -9.46 -2.47 -3.02
N GLY A 52 -8.33 -1.83 -3.35
CA GLY A 52 -7.07 -2.53 -3.57
C GLY A 52 -6.55 -3.20 -2.30
N ILE A 53 -6.54 -2.50 -1.16
CA ILE A 53 -6.15 -3.05 0.15
C ILE A 53 -7.06 -4.23 0.55
N GLU A 54 -8.37 -4.09 0.37
CA GLU A 54 -9.36 -5.11 0.73
C GLU A 54 -9.32 -6.33 -0.19
N SER A 55 -8.71 -6.19 -1.37
CA SER A 55 -8.49 -7.28 -2.32
C SER A 55 -7.23 -8.11 -2.06
N LEU A 56 -6.42 -7.72 -1.06
CA LEU A 56 -5.29 -8.53 -0.61
C LEU A 56 -5.81 -9.85 -0.03
N ASP A 57 -5.04 -10.93 -0.23
CA ASP A 57 -5.31 -12.16 0.50
C ASP A 57 -5.06 -11.96 2.01
N ILE A 58 -5.55 -12.89 2.82
CA ILE A 58 -5.51 -12.75 4.28
C ILE A 58 -4.09 -12.78 4.83
N ASP A 59 -3.17 -13.49 4.18
CA ASP A 59 -1.79 -13.63 4.65
C ASP A 59 -1.04 -12.32 4.37
N ALA A 60 -1.11 -11.81 3.14
CA ALA A 60 -0.57 -10.51 2.77
C ALA A 60 -1.20 -9.37 3.58
N TYR A 61 -2.51 -9.42 3.84
CA TYR A 61 -3.15 -8.42 4.68
C TYR A 61 -2.62 -8.44 6.11
N ASN A 62 -2.30 -9.60 6.69
CA ASN A 62 -1.80 -9.67 8.06
C ASN A 62 -0.30 -9.37 8.18
N GLU A 63 0.49 -9.75 7.18
CA GLU A 63 1.95 -9.58 7.18
C GLU A 63 2.38 -8.14 6.86
N LEU A 64 1.72 -7.49 5.89
CA LEU A 64 2.09 -6.14 5.48
C LEU A 64 1.69 -5.12 6.56
N SER A 65 2.61 -4.19 6.83
CA SER A 65 2.33 -3.00 7.64
C SER A 65 1.34 -2.07 6.94
N TYR A 66 0.84 -1.08 7.67
CA TYR A 66 -0.18 -0.15 7.18
C TYR A 66 0.21 0.53 5.85
N TYR A 67 1.41 1.12 5.76
CA TYR A 67 1.86 1.78 4.54
C TYR A 67 2.33 0.81 3.45
N GLU A 68 2.73 -0.40 3.80
CA GLU A 68 3.02 -1.44 2.80
C GLU A 68 1.75 -1.87 2.06
N ARG A 69 0.61 -2.00 2.75
CA ARG A 69 -0.69 -2.23 2.11
C ARG A 69 -1.07 -1.09 1.17
N TRP A 70 -0.77 0.15 1.56
CA TRP A 70 -1.03 1.32 0.72
C TRP A 70 -0.23 1.28 -0.58
N ILE A 71 1.09 1.10 -0.51
CA ILE A 71 1.92 1.10 -1.73
C ILE A 71 1.61 -0.11 -2.63
N ALA A 72 1.28 -1.27 -2.06
CA ALA A 72 0.81 -2.42 -2.82
C ALA A 72 -0.47 -2.11 -3.61
N SER A 73 -1.45 -1.46 -2.96
CA SER A 73 -2.67 -1.01 -3.62
C SER A 73 -2.43 0.08 -4.65
N ILE A 74 -1.57 1.06 -4.38
CA ILE A 74 -1.23 2.14 -5.33
C ILE A 74 -0.57 1.54 -6.57
N ALA A 75 0.43 0.67 -6.41
CA ALA A 75 1.11 0.02 -7.53
C ALA A 75 0.12 -0.77 -8.41
N LYS A 76 -0.76 -1.55 -7.79
CA LYS A 76 -1.82 -2.28 -8.50
C LYS A 76 -2.72 -1.35 -9.32
N ILE A 77 -3.18 -0.24 -8.74
CA ILE A 77 -4.07 0.71 -9.42
C ILE A 77 -3.37 1.42 -10.59
N LEU A 78 -2.09 1.78 -10.43
CA LEU A 78 -1.33 2.41 -11.51
C LEU A 78 -1.13 1.45 -12.70
N VAL A 79 -0.95 0.16 -12.43
CA VAL A 79 -0.93 -0.88 -13.47
C VAL A 79 -2.30 -1.10 -14.09
N GLU A 80 -3.37 -1.21 -13.29
CA GLU A 80 -4.75 -1.37 -13.78
C GLU A 80 -5.20 -0.22 -14.70
N LYS A 81 -4.59 0.97 -14.56
CA LYS A 81 -4.89 2.17 -15.34
C LYS A 81 -3.86 2.49 -16.42
N ASP A 82 -2.94 1.56 -16.68
CA ASP A 82 -1.88 1.70 -17.68
C ASP A 82 -0.99 2.96 -17.50
N VAL A 83 -0.87 3.47 -16.26
CA VAL A 83 0.04 4.58 -15.93
C VAL A 83 1.48 4.11 -15.90
N ILE A 84 1.69 2.88 -15.45
CA ILE A 84 2.93 2.11 -15.54
C ILE A 84 2.57 0.67 -15.90
N THR A 85 3.51 -0.08 -16.48
CA THR A 85 3.36 -1.52 -16.72
C THR A 85 3.99 -2.34 -15.60
N SER A 86 3.55 -3.59 -15.43
CA SER A 86 4.20 -4.53 -14.49
C SER A 86 5.68 -4.72 -14.83
N THR A 87 6.03 -4.77 -16.12
CA THR A 87 7.42 -4.93 -16.57
C THR A 87 8.28 -3.73 -16.21
N GLU A 88 7.77 -2.49 -16.36
CA GLU A 88 8.51 -1.29 -15.93
C GLU A 88 8.72 -1.27 -14.41
N LEU A 89 7.71 -1.68 -13.64
CA LEU A 89 7.81 -1.75 -12.18
C LEU A 89 8.84 -2.80 -11.75
N GLU A 90 8.79 -4.00 -12.31
CA GLU A 90 9.74 -5.09 -12.03
C GLU A 90 11.17 -4.71 -12.42
N ALA A 91 11.36 -4.14 -13.61
CA ALA A 91 12.66 -3.67 -14.07
C ALA A 91 13.22 -2.61 -13.11
N ARG A 92 12.40 -1.65 -12.68
CA ARG A 92 12.81 -0.61 -11.74
C ARG A 92 13.15 -1.16 -10.36
N MET A 93 12.40 -2.15 -9.88
CA MET A 93 12.69 -2.83 -8.62
C MET A 93 14.03 -3.59 -8.68
N ALA A 94 14.31 -4.27 -9.79
CA ALA A 94 15.60 -4.96 -10.01
C ALA A 94 16.79 -3.98 -10.07
N GLU A 95 16.61 -2.82 -10.71
CA GLU A 95 17.60 -1.75 -10.69
C GLU A 95 17.84 -1.19 -9.29
N ILE A 96 16.79 -1.05 -8.47
CA ILE A 96 16.91 -0.56 -7.09
C ILE A 96 17.60 -1.60 -6.21
N SER A 97 17.27 -2.89 -6.34
CA SER A 97 17.86 -3.95 -5.51
C SER A 97 19.35 -4.17 -5.78
N THR A 98 19.80 -3.92 -7.01
CA THR A 98 21.21 -4.03 -7.41
C THR A 98 22.03 -2.77 -7.15
N ARG A 99 21.37 -1.66 -6.78
CA ARG A 99 22.04 -0.42 -6.40
C ARG A 99 22.71 -0.64 -5.06
N LYS A 100 24.04 -0.86 -5.07
CA LYS A 100 24.86 -0.84 -3.86
C LYS A 100 24.50 0.42 -3.08
N THR A 101 24.08 0.26 -1.83
CA THR A 101 24.00 1.33 -0.85
C THR A 101 25.40 1.90 -0.69
N THR A 102 25.74 2.90 -1.50
CA THR A 102 26.84 3.81 -1.17
C THR A 102 26.31 4.70 -0.05
N SER A 103 26.40 4.19 1.18
CA SER A 103 26.42 5.01 2.37
C SER A 103 27.80 5.65 2.53
#